data_AF-A0AAV2PGM1-F1
#
_entry.id   AF-A0AAV2PGM1-F1
#
_cell.length_a   1.000
_cell.length_b   1.000
_cell.length_c   1.000
_cell.angle_alpha   90.00
_cell.angle_beta   90.00
_cell.angle_gamma   90.00
#
_symmetry.space_group_name_H-M   'P 1'
#
loop_
_entity.id
_entity.type
_entity.pdbx_description
1 polymer ?
#
loop_
_entity_poly.entity_id
_entity_poly.type
_entity_poly.pdbx_seq_one_letter_code
_entity_poly.pdbx_strand_id
1 'polypeptide(L)'
;EFFQVDSSTQCFHLYDDKKRTWNEAQTHCHDKGLVVARPTDRTAAALRKYIFVENGNGGVWLNAQGDGEKIVWQEDGTEITSGNPLWWPLLQEKWFSNRYCLLLLAYKSNWKSHPNRPYIIFPCSISHRTLCEGPLLFNSHDAFVNLNEKIQLYCGTRSNYVYCVWEKDNQIIRTEDVYKGMYSGISRPVKTTNNQCGIVLNKATIEDQGIWTCKIYTLETVFVGRKNVTLTVNGIKAPLCYYDCGIDYEWVCGTDKKNYQNRCMLKVAACKAQTNITIKHHGVCEVVKDCPGGFIKIEGSWKCFKVWDDEKRNWWEAEDKCLDENSVLAGPTTEVAVALRKRILDTYGDLGGLWLDGIVPGTGIHTEIRLSVNNTNWLRSHHYPSNEFDLCRAMNINQQFIRNYPNASDVSQLHWCTKRGSTLCEVSL
;
A
#
# COMPACT_ATOMS: atom_id res chain seq x y z
N GLU A 1 -6.03 17.49 25.22
CA GLU A 1 -4.68 16.92 25.04
C GLU A 1 -4.46 16.59 23.57
N PHE A 2 -3.22 16.58 23.11
CA PHE A 2 -2.91 16.15 21.75
C PHE A 2 -3.03 14.63 21.64
N PHE A 3 -3.53 14.16 20.50
CA PHE A 3 -3.65 12.75 20.20
C PHE A 3 -3.18 12.43 18.78
N GLN A 4 -2.89 11.16 18.54
CA GLN A 4 -2.60 10.59 17.23
C GLN A 4 -3.59 9.46 16.98
N VAL A 5 -3.87 9.17 15.71
CA VAL A 5 -4.68 8.01 15.32
C VAL A 5 -3.79 6.98 14.64
N ASP A 6 -4.12 5.70 14.79
CA ASP A 6 -3.34 4.60 14.23
C ASP A 6 -3.02 4.86 12.75
N SER A 7 -1.76 4.62 12.35
CA SER A 7 -1.21 4.89 11.02
C SER A 7 -1.07 6.36 10.60
N SER A 8 -1.42 7.32 11.46
CA SER A 8 -1.20 8.75 11.22
C SER A 8 0.01 9.27 11.97
N THR A 9 0.69 10.18 11.30
CA THR A 9 1.88 10.84 11.82
C THR A 9 1.61 12.30 12.22
N GLN A 10 0.33 12.69 12.10
CA GLN A 10 -0.20 14.00 12.45
C GLN A 10 -0.67 13.97 13.91
N CYS A 11 -0.29 14.99 14.66
CA CYS A 11 -0.80 15.22 16.01
C CYS A 11 -1.98 16.20 15.93
N PHE A 12 -3.11 15.78 16.47
CA PHE A 12 -4.33 16.58 16.49
C PHE A 12 -4.66 17.00 17.91
N HIS A 13 -5.27 18.18 18.05
CA HIS A 13 -5.92 18.60 19.28
C HIS A 13 -7.38 18.91 18.97
N LEU A 14 -8.29 18.15 19.59
CA LEU A 14 -9.72 18.40 19.47
C LEU A 14 -10.16 19.34 20.59
N TYR A 15 -10.75 20.46 20.19
CA TYR A 15 -11.40 21.42 21.07
C TYR A 15 -12.92 21.23 20.98
N ASP A 16 -13.47 20.58 22.00
CA ASP A 16 -14.92 20.34 22.18
C ASP A 16 -15.52 21.20 23.32
N ASP A 17 -14.76 22.20 23.77
CA ASP A 17 -15.17 23.17 24.79
C ASP A 17 -16.30 24.09 24.29
N LYS A 18 -16.21 24.47 23.02
CA LYS A 18 -17.15 25.37 22.37
C LYS A 18 -17.20 25.07 20.88
N LYS A 19 -18.40 25.01 20.32
CA LYS A 19 -18.56 24.96 18.86
C LYS A 19 -18.30 26.35 18.26
N ARG A 20 -17.56 26.38 17.16
CA ARG A 20 -17.07 27.58 16.49
C ARG A 20 -17.44 27.52 15.00
N THR A 21 -17.75 28.66 14.40
CA THR A 21 -17.79 28.80 12.94
C THR A 21 -16.42 28.48 12.35
N TRP A 22 -16.35 28.26 11.04
CA TRP A 22 -15.08 27.92 10.41
C TRP A 22 -14.03 29.03 10.58
N ASN A 23 -14.43 30.30 10.44
CA ASN A 23 -13.55 31.46 10.67
C ASN A 23 -13.09 31.54 12.14
N GLU A 24 -13.99 31.34 13.10
CA GLU A 24 -13.61 31.33 14.52
C GLU A 24 -12.68 30.15 14.86
N ALA A 25 -12.83 29.01 14.19
CA ALA A 25 -11.94 27.87 14.36
C ALA A 25 -10.52 28.17 13.83
N GLN A 26 -10.41 28.89 12.70
CA GLN A 26 -9.12 29.40 12.20
C GLN A 26 -8.44 30.30 13.21
N THR A 27 -9.15 31.34 13.68
CA THR A 27 -8.63 32.26 14.71
C THR A 27 -8.23 31.50 15.98
N HIS A 28 -9.07 30.56 16.43
CA HIS A 28 -8.78 29.80 17.64
C HIS A 28 -7.50 28.94 17.53
N CYS A 29 -7.33 28.21 16.42
CA CYS A 29 -6.10 27.45 16.22
C CYS A 29 -4.89 28.39 16.11
N HIS A 30 -5.03 29.50 15.38
CA HIS A 30 -3.97 30.50 15.22
C HIS A 30 -3.51 31.10 16.55
N ASP A 31 -4.43 31.50 17.43
CA ASP A 31 -4.14 32.06 18.75
C ASP A 31 -3.42 31.06 19.68
N LYS A 32 -3.48 29.77 19.36
CA LYS A 32 -2.77 28.69 20.06
C LYS A 32 -1.46 28.29 19.36
N GLY A 33 -1.05 29.01 18.32
CA GLY A 33 0.11 28.65 17.50
C GLY A 33 -0.09 27.36 16.71
N LEU A 34 -1.33 27.06 16.31
CA LEU A 34 -1.75 25.88 15.56
C LEU A 34 -2.44 26.28 14.25
N VAL A 35 -2.75 25.30 13.41
CA VAL A 35 -3.59 25.49 12.21
C VAL A 35 -4.80 24.56 12.28
N VAL A 36 -5.90 24.90 11.59
CA VAL A 36 -7.01 23.96 11.43
C VAL A 36 -6.50 22.72 10.69
N ALA A 37 -6.95 21.55 11.10
CA ALA A 37 -6.40 20.29 10.62
C ALA A 37 -6.67 20.03 9.13
N ARG A 38 -5.67 19.46 8.45
CA ARG A 38 -5.74 18.85 7.12
C ARG A 38 -5.24 17.40 7.23
N PRO A 39 -6.11 16.43 7.54
CA PRO A 39 -5.70 15.04 7.59
C PRO A 39 -5.26 14.56 6.20
N THR A 40 -4.20 13.76 6.13
CA THR A 40 -3.87 13.04 4.89
C THR A 40 -5.01 12.11 4.50
N ASP A 41 -5.12 11.78 3.21
CA ASP A 41 -6.24 10.97 2.71
C ASP A 41 -6.40 9.63 3.46
N ARG A 42 -5.29 8.97 3.79
CA ARG A 42 -5.29 7.72 4.56
C ARG A 42 -5.68 7.91 6.03
N THR A 43 -5.41 9.09 6.60
CA THR A 43 -5.69 9.41 8.01
C THR A 43 -7.17 9.78 8.23
N ALA A 44 -7.84 10.37 7.24
CA ALA A 44 -9.17 10.97 7.44
C ALA A 44 -10.23 9.97 7.96
N ALA A 45 -10.21 8.72 7.50
CA ALA A 45 -11.14 7.68 7.95
C ALA A 45 -10.86 7.22 9.39
N ALA A 46 -9.58 7.02 9.75
CA ALA A 46 -9.17 6.67 11.10
C ALA A 46 -9.49 7.79 12.10
N LEU A 47 -9.22 9.04 11.70
CA LEU A 47 -9.53 10.23 12.47
C LEU A 47 -11.03 10.36 12.81
N ARG A 48 -11.89 10.08 11.82
CA ARG A 48 -13.34 10.02 12.05
C ARG A 48 -13.74 8.98 13.09
N LYS A 49 -13.15 7.78 13.03
CA LYS A 49 -13.43 6.70 13.99
C LYS A 49 -13.07 7.16 15.41
N TYR A 50 -11.87 7.72 15.58
CA TYR A 50 -11.39 8.20 16.86
C TYR A 50 -12.31 9.28 17.45
N ILE A 51 -12.63 10.33 16.69
CA ILE A 51 -13.51 11.43 17.14
C ILE A 51 -14.89 10.90 17.55
N PHE A 52 -15.43 9.91 16.83
CA PHE A 52 -16.72 9.31 17.17
C PHE A 52 -16.66 8.50 18.48
N VAL A 53 -15.61 7.68 18.66
CA VAL A 53 -15.45 6.84 19.85
C VAL A 53 -15.25 7.70 21.11
N GLU A 54 -14.39 8.71 21.02
CA GLU A 54 -14.02 9.55 22.16
C GLU A 54 -15.06 10.64 22.47
N ASN A 55 -15.72 11.19 21.45
CA ASN A 55 -16.52 12.41 21.59
C ASN A 55 -17.94 12.30 20.99
N GLY A 56 -18.35 11.12 20.53
CA GLY A 56 -19.70 10.88 20.00
C GLY A 56 -20.04 11.65 18.71
N ASN A 57 -21.35 11.77 18.45
CA ASN A 57 -21.87 12.36 17.22
C ASN A 57 -21.46 13.83 17.05
N GLY A 58 -20.96 14.18 15.86
CA GLY A 58 -20.73 15.57 15.51
C GLY A 58 -19.90 15.74 14.24
N GLY A 59 -19.36 16.94 14.05
CA GLY A 59 -18.43 17.24 12.97
C GLY A 59 -17.32 18.15 13.47
N VAL A 60 -16.16 18.07 12.81
CA VAL A 60 -15.02 18.96 13.04
C VAL A 60 -14.65 19.67 11.76
N TRP A 61 -14.25 20.93 11.88
CA TRP A 61 -13.78 21.71 10.74
C TRP A 61 -12.43 21.20 10.23
N LEU A 62 -12.29 21.14 8.92
CA LEU A 62 -11.03 20.92 8.22
C LEU A 62 -10.61 22.20 7.47
N ASN A 63 -9.32 22.33 7.18
CA ASN A 63 -8.74 23.55 6.63
C ASN A 63 -8.97 23.72 5.11
N ALA A 64 -10.21 23.56 4.66
CA ALA A 64 -10.60 23.74 3.26
C ALA A 64 -11.93 24.48 3.13
N GLN A 65 -12.04 25.29 2.08
CA GLN A 65 -13.18 26.15 1.77
C GLN A 65 -13.43 26.12 0.26
N GLY A 66 -14.67 26.40 -0.13
CA GLY A 66 -15.00 26.64 -1.52
C GLY A 66 -14.32 27.90 -2.06
N ASP A 67 -13.88 27.87 -3.32
CA ASP A 67 -13.38 29.06 -4.03
C ASP A 67 -14.40 29.66 -5.00
N GLY A 68 -15.57 29.02 -5.17
CA GLY A 68 -16.57 29.37 -6.18
C GLY A 68 -16.87 28.22 -7.13
N GLU A 69 -15.85 27.43 -7.46
CA GLU A 69 -15.92 26.32 -8.43
C GLU A 69 -15.61 24.97 -7.79
N LYS A 70 -14.73 24.96 -6.78
CA LYS A 70 -14.22 23.75 -6.14
C LYS A 70 -13.93 23.96 -4.66
N ILE A 71 -13.68 22.87 -3.93
CA ILE A 71 -13.11 22.94 -2.57
C ILE A 71 -11.58 22.89 -2.66
N VAL A 72 -10.92 23.87 -2.03
CA VAL A 72 -9.47 23.95 -1.97
C VAL A 72 -8.97 23.98 -0.53
N TRP A 73 -7.84 23.31 -0.30
CA TRP A 73 -7.08 23.45 0.94
C TRP A 73 -6.58 24.89 1.05
N GLN A 74 -6.82 25.53 2.20
CA GLN A 74 -6.45 26.94 2.39
C GLN A 74 -4.96 27.16 2.55
N GLU A 75 -4.22 26.08 2.83
CA GLU A 75 -2.78 26.11 3.02
C GLU A 75 -2.01 26.34 1.70
N ASP A 76 -2.36 25.58 0.66
CA ASP A 76 -1.59 25.51 -0.59
C ASP A 76 -2.45 25.70 -1.85
N GLY A 77 -3.75 25.94 -1.70
CA GLY A 77 -4.71 26.07 -2.80
C GLY A 77 -4.95 24.77 -3.56
N THR A 78 -4.44 23.62 -3.08
CA THR A 78 -4.63 22.34 -3.78
C THR A 78 -6.10 21.93 -3.73
N GLU A 79 -6.58 21.46 -4.87
CA GLU A 79 -7.97 21.06 -5.06
C GLU A 79 -8.27 19.69 -4.44
N ILE A 80 -9.44 19.59 -3.81
CA ILE A 80 -10.03 18.31 -3.43
C ILE A 80 -10.97 17.88 -4.55
N THR A 81 -10.44 17.08 -5.47
CA THR A 81 -11.15 16.71 -6.70
C THR A 81 -12.46 15.98 -6.42
N SER A 82 -13.44 16.10 -7.32
CA SER A 82 -14.73 15.40 -7.23
C SER A 82 -14.60 13.87 -7.18
N GLY A 83 -13.50 13.33 -7.73
CA GLY A 83 -13.17 11.90 -7.68
C GLY A 83 -12.53 11.41 -6.37
N ASN A 84 -12.32 12.27 -5.38
CA ASN A 84 -11.71 11.87 -4.12
C ASN A 84 -12.60 10.81 -3.40
N PRO A 85 -12.07 9.63 -3.04
CA PRO A 85 -12.86 8.55 -2.47
C PRO A 85 -13.41 8.84 -1.05
N LEU A 86 -12.93 9.90 -0.40
CA LEU A 86 -13.35 10.31 0.95
C LEU A 86 -14.65 11.10 0.97
N TRP A 87 -15.14 11.51 -0.19
CA TRP A 87 -16.37 12.26 -0.32
C TRP A 87 -17.61 11.45 0.10
N TRP A 88 -18.44 12.06 0.93
CA TRP A 88 -19.79 11.58 1.20
C TRP A 88 -20.59 11.49 -0.12
N PRO A 89 -21.39 10.44 -0.33
CA PRO A 89 -22.22 10.33 -1.55
C PRO A 89 -23.16 11.53 -1.73
N LEU A 90 -23.40 11.93 -2.98
CA LEU A 90 -24.32 13.02 -3.39
C LEU A 90 -23.80 14.46 -3.22
N LEU A 91 -22.51 14.71 -3.48
CA LEU A 91 -22.03 16.09 -3.65
C LEU A 91 -22.68 16.75 -4.86
N GLN A 92 -23.25 17.93 -4.65
CA GLN A 92 -23.83 18.76 -5.70
C GLN A 92 -22.90 19.93 -5.97
N GLU A 93 -22.62 20.22 -7.25
CA GLU A 93 -21.68 21.27 -7.69
C GLU A 93 -22.01 22.66 -7.12
N LYS A 94 -23.29 22.91 -6.80
CA LYS A 94 -23.78 24.16 -6.20
C LYS A 94 -23.22 24.46 -4.80
N TRP A 95 -22.52 23.52 -4.17
CA TRP A 95 -21.96 23.67 -2.82
C TRP A 95 -20.48 24.11 -2.82
N PHE A 96 -19.88 24.36 -3.97
CA PHE A 96 -18.49 24.81 -4.06
C PHE A 96 -18.26 26.32 -3.88
N SER A 97 -19.31 27.10 -3.56
CA SER A 97 -19.15 28.52 -3.24
C SER A 97 -18.31 28.74 -1.98
N ASN A 98 -17.67 29.91 -1.86
CA ASN A 98 -16.90 30.33 -0.68
C ASN A 98 -17.67 30.41 0.65
N ARG A 99 -18.98 30.21 0.63
CA ARG A 99 -19.80 30.12 1.86
C ARG A 99 -19.81 28.72 2.48
N TYR A 100 -19.22 27.74 1.82
CA TYR A 100 -19.14 26.38 2.33
C TYR A 100 -17.70 25.94 2.57
N CYS A 101 -17.56 25.14 3.62
CA CYS A 101 -16.31 24.68 4.18
C CYS A 101 -16.32 23.16 4.32
N LEU A 102 -15.13 22.57 4.30
CA LEU A 102 -14.98 21.13 4.46
C LEU A 102 -15.15 20.74 5.93
N LEU A 103 -16.06 19.78 6.15
CA LEU A 103 -16.34 19.21 7.46
C LEU A 103 -16.01 17.72 7.44
N LEU A 104 -15.35 17.24 8.49
CA LEU A 104 -15.21 15.82 8.77
C LEU A 104 -16.38 15.37 9.64
N LEU A 105 -17.24 14.51 9.09
CA LEU A 105 -18.49 14.11 9.71
C LEU A 105 -18.36 12.82 10.54
N ALA A 106 -18.57 12.89 11.85
CA ALA A 106 -18.45 11.78 12.78
C ALA A 106 -19.81 11.43 13.42
N TYR A 107 -20.79 10.98 12.61
CA TYR A 107 -22.10 10.52 13.07
C TYR A 107 -22.27 8.99 12.93
N LYS A 108 -22.98 8.37 13.88
CA LYS A 108 -23.22 6.91 13.97
C LYS A 108 -23.90 6.31 12.74
N SER A 109 -24.92 6.97 12.19
CA SER A 109 -25.64 6.53 10.98
C SER A 109 -24.75 6.58 9.74
N ASN A 110 -23.94 7.63 9.65
CA ASN A 110 -23.01 7.83 8.55
C ASN A 110 -21.84 6.84 8.59
N TRP A 111 -21.39 6.46 9.79
CA TRP A 111 -20.32 5.48 9.98
C TRP A 111 -20.74 4.09 9.48
N LYS A 112 -21.97 3.66 9.80
CA LYS A 112 -22.50 2.35 9.38
C LYS A 112 -22.68 2.22 7.86
N SER A 113 -23.06 3.30 7.20
CA SER A 113 -23.37 3.27 5.75
C SER A 113 -22.14 3.53 4.88
N HIS A 114 -21.25 4.43 5.30
CA HIS A 114 -20.07 4.80 4.50
C HIS A 114 -18.87 5.09 5.42
N PRO A 115 -18.19 4.05 5.94
CA PRO A 115 -17.15 4.21 6.97
C PRO A 115 -15.95 5.03 6.47
N ASN A 116 -15.55 4.85 5.21
CA ASN A 116 -14.36 5.48 4.60
C ASN A 116 -14.65 6.79 3.85
N ARG A 117 -15.86 7.36 4.02
CA ARG A 117 -16.27 8.60 3.32
C ARG A 117 -16.55 9.73 4.32
N PRO A 118 -15.53 10.30 4.96
CA PRO A 118 -15.71 11.27 6.04
C PRO A 118 -16.07 12.69 5.59
N TYR A 119 -15.80 13.07 4.34
CA TYR A 119 -15.85 14.46 3.89
C TYR A 119 -17.24 14.88 3.45
N ILE A 120 -17.70 16.00 3.99
CA ILE A 120 -18.91 16.67 3.55
C ILE A 120 -18.67 18.17 3.48
N ILE A 121 -19.41 18.83 2.61
CA ILE A 121 -19.40 20.29 2.49
C ILE A 121 -20.51 20.85 3.37
N PHE A 122 -20.22 21.86 4.17
CA PHE A 122 -21.17 22.44 5.12
C PHE A 122 -21.03 23.97 5.19
N PRO A 123 -22.10 24.74 5.43
CA PRO A 123 -21.99 26.21 5.49
C PRO A 123 -21.01 26.65 6.59
N CYS A 124 -20.03 27.49 6.23
CA CYS A 124 -18.95 27.94 7.10
C CYS A 124 -19.46 28.69 8.35
N SER A 125 -20.68 29.26 8.26
CA SER A 125 -21.34 30.03 9.33
C SER A 125 -21.95 29.16 10.42
N ILE A 126 -22.05 27.85 10.25
CA ILE A 126 -22.57 26.96 11.30
C ILE A 126 -21.45 26.61 12.27
N SER A 127 -21.78 26.48 13.55
CA SER A 127 -20.78 26.17 14.57
C SER A 127 -20.55 24.66 14.73
N HIS A 128 -19.30 24.22 14.58
CA HIS A 128 -18.84 22.84 14.77
C HIS A 128 -17.62 22.80 15.71
N ARG A 129 -17.18 21.59 16.06
CA ARG A 129 -16.00 21.40 16.90
C ARG A 129 -14.74 21.80 16.13
N THR A 130 -13.72 22.24 16.86
CA THR A 130 -12.47 22.72 16.27
C THR A 130 -11.41 21.64 16.39
N LEU A 131 -10.87 21.21 15.25
CA LEU A 131 -9.73 20.31 15.20
C LEU A 131 -8.52 21.09 14.72
N CYS A 132 -7.52 21.22 15.59
CA CYS A 132 -6.26 21.85 15.23
C CYS A 132 -5.16 20.79 15.06
N GLU A 133 -4.16 21.09 14.24
CA GLU A 133 -2.89 20.37 14.16
C GLU A 133 -1.72 21.34 14.33
N GLY A 134 -0.54 20.83 14.67
CA GLY A 134 0.66 21.66 14.78
C GLY A 134 1.02 22.32 13.43
N PRO A 135 1.56 23.55 13.41
CA PRO A 135 1.86 24.29 12.17
C PRO A 135 3.10 23.75 11.43
N LEU A 136 3.71 22.69 11.96
CA LEU A 136 5.05 22.25 11.62
C LEU A 136 5.00 21.00 10.73
N LEU A 137 5.67 21.07 9.59
CA LEU A 137 5.96 19.95 8.70
C LEU A 137 7.31 19.36 9.11
N PHE A 138 7.30 18.31 9.92
CA PHE A 138 8.53 17.61 10.27
C PHE A 138 8.51 16.17 9.80
N ASN A 139 9.69 15.55 9.72
CA ASN A 139 9.79 14.10 9.79
C ASN A 139 9.00 13.62 11.00
N SER A 140 8.07 12.72 10.74
CA SER A 140 6.99 12.43 11.66
C SER A 140 7.31 11.30 12.62
N HIS A 141 8.52 10.72 12.50
CA HIS A 141 9.11 9.71 13.37
C HIS A 141 10.62 9.90 13.49
N ASP A 142 11.22 9.19 14.44
CA ASP A 142 12.66 8.97 14.50
C ASP A 142 13.17 8.41 13.16
N ALA A 143 14.36 8.87 12.78
CA ALA A 143 14.97 8.56 11.51
C ALA A 143 15.85 7.32 11.66
N PHE A 144 15.64 6.33 10.80
CA PHE A 144 16.45 5.11 10.75
C PHE A 144 17.14 5.05 9.39
N VAL A 145 18.46 4.88 9.40
CA VAL A 145 19.28 4.80 8.18
C VAL A 145 20.39 3.78 8.36
N ASN A 146 20.73 3.05 7.30
CA ASN A 146 21.90 2.18 7.34
C ASN A 146 23.18 2.98 7.07
N LEU A 147 24.31 2.46 7.54
CA LEU A 147 25.61 3.08 7.31
C LEU A 147 25.86 3.34 5.80
N ASN A 148 26.38 4.52 5.47
CA ASN A 148 26.65 5.03 4.11
C ASN A 148 25.42 5.28 3.22
N GLU A 149 24.20 5.07 3.70
CA GLU A 149 23.02 5.45 2.95
C GLU A 149 22.74 6.95 3.05
N LYS A 150 22.02 7.44 2.05
CA LYS A 150 21.53 8.82 2.00
C LYS A 150 20.26 8.93 2.83
N ILE A 151 20.18 9.91 3.73
CA ILE A 151 18.95 10.23 4.46
C ILE A 151 18.64 11.72 4.41
N GLN A 152 17.35 12.02 4.41
CA GLN A 152 16.85 13.39 4.42
C GLN A 152 16.05 13.64 5.69
N LEU A 153 16.46 14.68 6.42
CA LEU A 153 15.76 15.18 7.60
C LEU A 153 14.93 16.39 7.18
N TYR A 154 13.61 16.29 7.34
CA TYR A 154 12.68 17.36 6.95
C TYR A 154 12.29 18.21 8.16
N CYS A 155 12.36 19.52 7.95
CA CYS A 155 11.89 20.55 8.86
C CYS A 155 11.27 21.69 8.05
N GLY A 156 10.17 22.27 8.53
CA GLY A 156 9.49 23.37 7.87
C GLY A 156 8.17 23.71 8.56
N THR A 157 7.50 24.75 8.08
CA THR A 157 6.16 25.14 8.52
C THR A 157 5.28 25.37 7.31
N ARG A 158 3.97 25.31 7.53
CA ARG A 158 2.95 25.61 6.53
C ARG A 158 2.72 27.12 6.32
N SER A 159 3.47 27.97 7.02
CA SER A 159 3.46 29.44 6.97
C SER A 159 4.81 30.03 6.55
N ASN A 160 4.83 31.30 6.15
CA ASN A 160 6.06 32.03 5.83
C ASN A 160 6.90 32.25 7.10
N TYR A 161 8.09 31.65 7.13
CA TYR A 161 9.14 31.94 8.11
C TYR A 161 10.42 32.25 7.34
N VAL A 162 11.48 32.62 8.06
CA VAL A 162 12.57 33.39 7.45
C VAL A 162 13.89 32.70 7.62
N TYR A 163 14.08 31.98 8.73
CA TYR A 163 15.22 31.10 8.88
C TYR A 163 14.94 29.94 9.85
N CYS A 164 15.65 28.83 9.64
CA CYS A 164 15.70 27.71 10.57
C CYS A 164 17.12 27.53 11.11
N VAL A 165 17.23 26.79 12.21
CA VAL A 165 18.49 26.40 12.86
C VAL A 165 18.47 24.90 13.07
N TRP A 166 19.50 24.19 12.60
CA TRP A 166 19.73 22.78 12.96
C TRP A 166 20.82 22.68 14.02
N GLU A 167 20.58 21.84 15.02
CA GLU A 167 21.49 21.55 16.12
C GLU A 167 21.66 20.04 16.27
N LYS A 168 22.86 19.61 16.63
CA LYS A 168 23.18 18.23 17.03
C LYS A 168 24.06 18.30 18.27
N ASP A 169 23.70 17.55 19.31
CA ASP A 169 24.47 17.51 20.57
C ASP A 169 24.75 18.92 21.16
N ASN A 170 23.75 19.80 21.10
CA ASN A 170 23.82 21.22 21.50
C ASN A 170 24.82 22.09 20.72
N GLN A 171 25.39 21.60 19.63
CA GLN A 171 26.17 22.39 18.70
C GLN A 171 25.28 22.83 17.53
N ILE A 172 25.29 24.13 17.25
CA ILE A 172 24.61 24.68 16.08
C ILE A 172 25.35 24.18 14.84
N ILE A 173 24.64 23.40 14.03
CA ILE A 173 25.13 22.92 12.75
C ILE A 173 24.98 24.04 11.71
N ARG A 174 23.79 24.64 11.49
CA ARG A 174 23.58 25.68 10.44
C ARG A 174 22.33 26.55 10.64
N THR A 175 22.29 27.70 9.92
CA THR A 175 21.13 28.61 9.82
C THR A 175 20.84 29.11 8.38
N GLU A 176 19.57 29.50 8.14
CA GLU A 176 19.03 30.26 6.98
C GLU A 176 18.55 29.51 5.72
N ASP A 177 19.40 29.07 4.79
CA ASP A 177 19.04 28.23 3.64
C ASP A 177 20.34 27.62 3.13
N VAL A 178 20.33 26.34 2.75
CA VAL A 178 21.57 25.60 2.43
C VAL A 178 22.04 25.97 1.02
N TYR A 179 22.49 27.20 0.80
CA TYR A 179 23.36 27.54 -0.33
C TYR A 179 24.24 28.78 -0.11
N LYS A 180 25.16 28.67 0.84
CA LYS A 180 26.45 29.42 0.78
C LYS A 180 27.60 28.71 1.51
N GLY A 181 27.78 27.41 1.23
CA GLY A 181 29.06 26.71 1.36
C GLY A 181 29.42 26.05 2.72
N MET A 182 30.00 24.85 2.58
CA MET A 182 30.90 24.15 3.51
C MET A 182 30.32 23.34 4.70
N TYR A 183 29.60 22.24 4.44
CA TYR A 183 29.85 21.01 5.21
C TYR A 183 29.96 19.84 4.25
N SER A 184 31.10 19.14 4.28
CA SER A 184 31.33 17.95 3.48
C SER A 184 30.31 16.87 3.88
N GLY A 185 29.66 16.24 2.90
CA GLY A 185 28.68 15.17 3.16
C GLY A 185 27.23 15.61 3.35
N ILE A 186 26.91 16.91 3.33
CA ILE A 186 25.51 17.40 3.46
C ILE A 186 25.05 18.11 2.18
N SER A 187 23.79 17.92 1.77
CA SER A 187 23.19 18.58 0.62
C SER A 187 21.76 19.09 0.87
N ARG A 188 21.19 19.80 -0.10
CA ARG A 188 19.81 20.31 -0.04
C ARG A 188 18.77 19.24 -0.41
N PRO A 189 17.56 19.27 0.20
CA PRO A 189 16.37 18.55 -0.25
C PRO A 189 16.11 18.61 -1.76
N VAL A 190 15.63 17.50 -2.34
CA VAL A 190 15.27 17.42 -3.77
C VAL A 190 13.95 18.13 -4.09
N LYS A 191 13.04 18.23 -3.13
CA LYS A 191 11.80 19.00 -3.22
C LYS A 191 11.88 20.18 -2.26
N THR A 192 11.55 21.38 -2.72
CA THR A 192 11.63 22.64 -1.95
C THR A 192 10.28 23.36 -1.85
N THR A 193 9.17 22.65 -2.06
CA THR A 193 7.82 23.22 -1.93
C THR A 193 7.50 23.49 -0.46
N ASN A 194 6.85 24.62 -0.15
CA ASN A 194 6.37 25.02 1.19
C ASN A 194 7.47 25.38 2.19
N ASN A 195 8.43 26.22 1.79
CA ASN A 195 9.47 26.77 2.68
C ASN A 195 10.14 25.66 3.51
N GLN A 196 10.72 24.64 2.85
CA GLN A 196 11.33 23.51 3.56
C GLN A 196 12.78 23.81 3.95
N CYS A 197 13.08 23.67 5.23
CA CYS A 197 14.37 23.86 5.87
C CYS A 197 15.09 22.53 6.17
N GLY A 198 14.84 21.52 5.34
CA GLY A 198 15.40 20.19 5.53
C GLY A 198 16.90 20.11 5.21
N ILE A 199 17.56 19.06 5.71
CA ILE A 199 18.94 18.72 5.39
C ILE A 199 19.02 17.30 4.82
N VAL A 200 20.00 17.05 3.95
CA VAL A 200 20.26 15.73 3.39
C VAL A 200 21.67 15.29 3.78
N LEU A 201 21.79 14.22 4.55
CA LEU A 201 23.05 13.52 4.75
C LEU A 201 23.29 12.65 3.52
N ASN A 202 24.34 12.95 2.74
CA ASN A 202 24.67 12.21 1.53
C ASN A 202 25.17 10.79 1.84
N LYS A 203 25.78 10.61 3.02
CA LYS A 203 26.23 9.33 3.58
C LYS A 203 26.14 9.40 5.10
N ALA A 204 25.26 8.62 5.71
CA ALA A 204 25.15 8.55 7.17
C ALA A 204 26.29 7.73 7.79
N THR A 205 26.84 8.20 8.91
CA THR A 205 27.94 7.61 9.67
C THR A 205 27.52 7.35 11.12
N ILE A 206 28.30 6.57 11.87
CA ILE A 206 28.00 6.31 13.30
C ILE A 206 28.01 7.63 14.11
N GLU A 207 28.83 8.60 13.70
CA GLU A 207 28.91 9.93 14.34
C GLU A 207 27.62 10.74 14.14
N ASP A 208 26.82 10.44 13.11
CA ASP A 208 25.55 11.12 12.87
C ASP A 208 24.44 10.65 13.83
N GLN A 209 24.64 9.54 14.54
CA GLN A 209 23.68 9.04 15.52
C GLN A 209 23.44 10.06 16.65
N GLY A 210 22.20 10.14 17.12
CA GLY A 210 21.80 11.00 18.23
C GLY A 210 20.63 11.92 17.90
N ILE A 211 20.44 12.93 18.74
CA ILE A 211 19.30 13.84 18.62
C ILE A 211 19.68 15.01 17.72
N TRP A 212 18.90 15.18 16.65
CA TRP A 212 18.94 16.33 15.77
C TRP A 212 17.76 17.24 16.06
N THR A 213 18.02 18.51 16.36
CA THR A 213 16.98 19.49 16.68
C THR A 213 16.89 20.52 15.56
N CYS A 214 15.69 20.71 15.01
CA CYS A 214 15.40 21.85 14.15
C CYS A 214 14.59 22.90 14.91
N LYS A 215 14.99 24.17 14.83
CA LYS A 215 14.28 25.34 15.36
C LYS A 215 13.92 26.28 14.21
N ILE A 216 12.75 26.92 14.28
CA ILE A 216 12.23 27.79 13.22
C ILE A 216 11.92 29.18 13.77
N TYR A 217 12.28 30.22 13.00
CA TYR A 217 12.15 31.63 13.36
C TYR A 217 11.57 32.49 12.21
N THR A 218 10.85 33.55 12.54
CA THR A 218 10.36 34.57 11.59
C THR A 218 11.40 35.67 11.30
N LEU A 219 11.08 36.63 10.41
CA LEU A 219 11.95 37.75 9.98
C LEU A 219 12.33 38.65 11.15
N GLU A 220 11.46 38.68 12.16
CA GLU A 220 11.62 39.44 13.41
C GLU A 220 12.26 38.60 14.52
N THR A 221 12.87 37.46 14.18
CA THR A 221 13.52 36.51 15.12
C THR A 221 12.57 35.87 16.15
N VAL A 222 11.26 35.94 15.92
CA VAL A 222 10.28 35.31 16.80
C VAL A 222 10.34 33.80 16.64
N PHE A 223 10.56 33.10 17.75
CA PHE A 223 10.59 31.63 17.79
C PHE A 223 9.21 31.06 17.44
N VAL A 224 9.15 30.28 16.35
CA VAL A 224 7.92 29.64 15.84
C VAL A 224 7.75 28.25 16.45
N GLY A 225 8.83 27.50 16.60
CA GLY A 225 8.78 26.15 17.14
C GLY A 225 10.09 25.38 17.00
N ARG A 226 10.17 24.24 17.70
CA ARG A 226 11.29 23.29 17.60
C ARG A 226 10.80 21.86 17.53
N LYS A 227 11.59 20.98 16.92
CA LYS A 227 11.41 19.53 17.04
C LYS A 227 12.73 18.79 17.05
N ASN A 228 12.75 17.72 17.82
CA ASN A 228 13.83 16.75 17.89
C ASN A 228 13.50 15.55 17.01
N VAL A 229 14.50 15.06 16.29
CA VAL A 229 14.47 13.81 15.53
C VAL A 229 15.63 12.97 16.04
N THR A 230 15.35 11.77 16.56
CA THR A 230 16.42 10.84 16.90
C THR A 230 16.87 10.15 15.62
N LEU A 231 18.11 10.36 15.21
CA LEU A 231 18.72 9.60 14.13
C LEU A 231 19.37 8.36 14.72
N THR A 232 18.79 7.20 14.42
CA THR A 232 19.42 5.91 14.67
C THR A 232 20.13 5.50 13.39
N VAL A 233 21.46 5.51 13.44
CA VAL A 233 22.26 4.90 12.38
C VAL A 233 22.43 3.46 12.75
N ASN A 234 21.88 2.56 11.94
CA ASN A 234 22.10 1.14 12.10
C ASN A 234 23.58 0.87 11.81
N GLY A 235 24.40 0.98 12.85
CA GLY A 235 25.84 0.74 12.87
C GLY A 235 26.18 -0.74 12.78
N ILE A 236 25.40 -1.50 12.01
CA ILE A 236 25.76 -2.87 11.72
C ILE A 236 26.91 -2.79 10.72
N LYS A 237 28.14 -3.08 11.17
CA LYS A 237 29.15 -3.72 10.33
C LYS A 237 28.38 -4.78 9.54
N ALA A 238 28.09 -4.52 8.25
CA ALA A 238 27.06 -5.14 7.41
C ALA A 238 26.27 -6.27 8.09
N PRO A 239 24.93 -6.17 8.25
CA PRO A 239 24.15 -7.10 9.07
C PRO A 239 24.67 -8.50 8.85
N LEU A 240 25.06 -9.19 9.94
CA LEU A 240 25.35 -10.62 9.91
C LEU A 240 24.33 -11.18 8.93
N CYS A 241 24.81 -11.60 7.76
CA CYS A 241 23.94 -11.82 6.62
C CYS A 241 23.23 -13.15 6.89
N TYR A 242 22.27 -13.05 7.78
CA TYR A 242 21.63 -14.10 8.51
C TYR A 242 20.17 -13.71 8.49
N TYR A 243 19.51 -14.20 7.46
CA TYR A 243 18.07 -14.25 7.42
C TYR A 243 17.71 -15.66 7.87
N ASP A 244 16.72 -15.79 8.76
CA ASP A 244 16.09 -17.07 9.05
C ASP A 244 15.25 -17.46 7.83
N CYS A 245 15.92 -18.00 6.81
CA CYS A 245 15.27 -18.46 5.60
C CYS A 245 14.69 -19.84 5.91
N GLY A 246 13.36 -19.91 5.94
CA GLY A 246 12.65 -21.19 5.98
C GLY A 246 13.08 -22.12 4.86
N ILE A 247 12.74 -23.39 5.00
CA ILE A 247 13.04 -24.47 4.05
C ILE A 247 12.17 -24.42 2.77
N ASP A 248 11.47 -23.31 2.52
CA ASP A 248 10.64 -23.13 1.33
C ASP A 248 11.52 -23.11 0.08
N TYR A 249 11.29 -24.08 -0.81
CA TYR A 249 12.02 -24.25 -2.07
C TYR A 249 11.34 -23.46 -3.20
N GLU A 250 11.47 -22.14 -3.15
CA GLU A 250 11.08 -21.24 -4.25
C GLU A 250 12.30 -20.77 -5.04
N TRP A 251 12.92 -21.67 -5.81
CA TRP A 251 14.16 -21.33 -6.52
C TRP A 251 14.06 -20.03 -7.31
N VAL A 252 15.13 -19.22 -7.26
CA VAL A 252 15.25 -17.99 -8.04
C VAL A 252 16.63 -17.89 -8.70
N CYS A 253 16.64 -17.35 -9.91
CA CYS A 253 17.86 -17.02 -10.64
C CYS A 253 18.25 -15.58 -10.35
N GLY A 254 19.45 -15.36 -9.82
CA GLY A 254 20.00 -14.02 -9.63
C GLY A 254 20.47 -13.38 -10.94
N THR A 255 20.55 -12.06 -10.94
CA THR A 255 21.19 -11.25 -12.00
C THR A 255 22.68 -11.57 -12.17
N ASP A 256 23.29 -12.20 -11.17
CA ASP A 256 24.65 -12.76 -11.18
C ASP A 256 24.74 -14.16 -11.82
N LYS A 257 23.64 -14.68 -12.37
CA LYS A 257 23.52 -16.01 -12.99
C LYS A 257 23.72 -17.18 -12.02
N LYS A 258 23.47 -16.99 -10.71
CA LYS A 258 23.50 -18.07 -9.70
C LYS A 258 22.10 -18.42 -9.20
N ASN A 259 21.95 -19.68 -8.79
CA ASN A 259 20.71 -20.22 -8.22
C ASN A 259 20.64 -19.95 -6.72
N TYR A 260 19.47 -19.54 -6.23
CA TYR A 260 19.19 -19.37 -4.81
C TYR A 260 17.91 -20.13 -4.46
N GLN A 261 17.93 -20.91 -3.37
CA GLN A 261 16.82 -21.77 -2.95
C GLN A 261 15.50 -21.03 -2.78
N ASN A 262 15.57 -19.76 -2.37
CA ASN A 262 14.44 -18.86 -2.30
C ASN A 262 14.90 -17.41 -2.37
N ARG A 263 13.93 -16.50 -2.45
CA ARG A 263 14.16 -15.04 -2.45
C ARG A 263 14.92 -14.59 -1.20
N CYS A 264 14.73 -15.26 -0.06
CA CYS A 264 15.42 -14.95 1.18
C CYS A 264 16.92 -15.28 1.07
N MET A 265 17.27 -16.46 0.56
CA MET A 265 18.66 -16.87 0.34
C MET A 265 19.39 -15.99 -0.69
N LEU A 266 18.67 -15.47 -1.71
CA LEU A 266 19.21 -14.48 -2.63
C LEU A 266 19.55 -13.17 -1.91
N LYS A 267 18.67 -12.70 -1.01
CA LYS A 267 18.92 -11.50 -0.19
C LYS A 267 20.09 -11.71 0.78
N VAL A 268 20.21 -12.89 1.39
CA VAL A 268 21.38 -13.27 2.19
C VAL A 268 22.66 -13.12 1.37
N ALA A 269 22.69 -13.67 0.16
CA ALA A 269 23.86 -13.65 -0.69
C ALA A 269 24.21 -12.25 -1.21
N ALA A 270 23.21 -11.47 -1.65
CA ALA A 270 23.37 -10.07 -2.01
C ALA A 270 23.97 -9.25 -0.85
N CYS A 271 23.48 -9.51 0.36
CA CYS A 271 23.98 -8.89 1.59
C CYS A 271 25.43 -9.30 1.90
N LYS A 272 25.76 -10.61 1.84
CA LYS A 272 27.13 -11.12 2.07
C LYS A 272 28.14 -10.55 1.09
N ALA A 273 27.73 -10.44 -0.17
CA ALA A 273 28.59 -9.98 -1.25
C ALA A 273 28.66 -8.44 -1.36
N GLN A 274 27.84 -7.69 -0.62
CA GLN A 274 27.67 -6.24 -0.75
C GLN A 274 27.42 -5.78 -2.20
N THR A 275 26.71 -6.61 -2.97
CA THR A 275 26.36 -6.36 -4.37
C THR A 275 24.86 -6.43 -4.56
N ASN A 276 24.35 -5.60 -5.47
CA ASN A 276 22.93 -5.58 -5.78
C ASN A 276 22.59 -6.76 -6.71
N ILE A 277 22.29 -7.92 -6.12
CA ILE A 277 21.77 -9.10 -6.83
C ILE A 277 20.25 -9.06 -6.73
N THR A 278 19.58 -8.82 -7.86
CA THR A 278 18.12 -8.91 -7.99
C THR A 278 17.71 -10.22 -8.67
N ILE A 279 16.45 -10.62 -8.52
CA ILE A 279 15.87 -11.77 -9.23
C ILE A 279 15.83 -11.43 -10.72
N LYS A 280 16.53 -12.22 -11.54
CA LYS A 280 16.45 -12.19 -13.00
C LYS A 280 15.16 -12.86 -13.48
N HIS A 281 14.84 -14.03 -12.92
CA HIS A 281 13.56 -14.74 -13.11
C HIS A 281 13.35 -15.75 -11.96
N HIS A 282 12.11 -16.23 -11.81
CA HIS A 282 11.77 -17.35 -10.92
C HIS A 282 12.22 -18.70 -11.51
N GLY A 283 12.55 -19.65 -10.65
CA GLY A 283 13.24 -20.91 -10.99
C GLY A 283 14.77 -20.76 -11.01
N VAL A 284 15.47 -21.89 -11.10
CA VAL A 284 16.94 -21.96 -11.27
C VAL A 284 17.41 -21.35 -12.60
N CYS A 285 18.58 -20.69 -12.60
CA CYS A 285 19.26 -20.13 -13.78
C CYS A 285 19.61 -21.17 -14.84
N GLU A 286 19.91 -22.39 -14.42
CA GLU A 286 20.06 -23.53 -15.31
C GLU A 286 18.80 -24.39 -15.19
N VAL A 287 18.04 -24.48 -16.27
CA VAL A 287 16.81 -25.27 -16.32
C VAL A 287 17.18 -26.73 -16.01
N VAL A 288 16.76 -27.26 -14.86
CA VAL A 288 16.79 -28.71 -14.63
C VAL A 288 15.95 -29.31 -15.75
N LYS A 289 16.60 -30.15 -16.57
CA LYS A 289 16.03 -30.56 -17.86
C LYS A 289 14.80 -31.45 -17.68
N ASP A 290 14.70 -32.15 -16.55
CA ASP A 290 13.73 -33.24 -16.37
C ASP A 290 12.87 -33.09 -15.11
N CYS A 291 11.58 -33.39 -15.24
CA CYS A 291 10.60 -33.39 -14.15
C CYS A 291 10.69 -34.67 -13.29
N PRO A 292 10.36 -34.60 -11.98
CA PRO A 292 10.24 -35.79 -11.15
C PRO A 292 9.18 -36.76 -11.70
N GLY A 293 9.37 -38.05 -11.42
CA GLY A 293 8.67 -39.17 -12.08
C GLY A 293 7.14 -38.99 -12.21
N GLY A 294 6.68 -38.97 -13.46
CA GLY A 294 5.25 -38.84 -13.82
C GLY A 294 4.74 -37.40 -13.95
N PHE A 295 5.53 -36.38 -13.61
CA PHE A 295 5.19 -34.99 -13.90
C PHE A 295 5.63 -34.60 -15.33
N ILE A 296 4.80 -33.83 -16.01
CA ILE A 296 5.03 -33.30 -17.36
C ILE A 296 5.59 -31.88 -17.30
N LYS A 297 6.63 -31.63 -18.10
CA LYS A 297 7.19 -30.30 -18.32
C LYS A 297 6.42 -29.60 -19.44
N ILE A 298 6.06 -28.33 -19.23
CA ILE A 298 5.51 -27.48 -20.28
C ILE A 298 6.60 -26.48 -20.70
N GLU A 299 6.78 -26.30 -22.01
CA GLU A 299 7.72 -25.33 -22.54
C GLU A 299 7.35 -23.91 -22.08
N GLY A 300 8.34 -23.16 -21.58
CA GLY A 300 8.12 -21.85 -20.97
C GLY A 300 7.65 -21.90 -19.50
N SER A 301 7.40 -23.09 -18.94
CA SER A 301 7.09 -23.27 -17.52
C SER A 301 8.33 -23.69 -16.72
N TRP A 302 8.54 -23.05 -15.57
CA TRP A 302 9.47 -23.49 -14.52
C TRP A 302 8.82 -24.47 -13.52
N LYS A 303 7.54 -24.81 -13.75
CA LYS A 303 6.78 -25.80 -12.99
C LYS A 303 6.54 -27.05 -13.82
N CYS A 304 6.52 -28.19 -13.13
CA CYS A 304 6.12 -29.50 -13.63
C CYS A 304 4.69 -29.80 -13.17
N PHE A 305 3.88 -30.46 -13.99
CA PHE A 305 2.47 -30.73 -13.69
C PHE A 305 2.15 -32.23 -13.70
N LYS A 306 1.21 -32.69 -12.89
CA LYS A 306 0.75 -34.09 -12.93
C LYS A 306 -0.76 -34.16 -12.75
N VAL A 307 -1.41 -34.98 -13.56
CA VAL A 307 -2.85 -35.21 -13.50
C VAL A 307 -3.12 -36.48 -12.72
N TRP A 308 -4.10 -36.42 -11.82
CA TRP A 308 -4.70 -37.57 -11.15
C TRP A 308 -6.17 -37.70 -11.57
N ASP A 309 -6.45 -38.74 -12.34
CA ASP A 309 -7.77 -39.07 -12.87
C ASP A 309 -8.32 -40.41 -12.35
N ASP A 310 -7.58 -41.04 -11.43
CA ASP A 310 -7.90 -42.28 -10.72
C ASP A 310 -9.20 -42.20 -9.91
N GLU A 311 -9.43 -41.07 -9.26
CA GLU A 311 -10.64 -40.81 -8.47
C GLU A 311 -11.10 -39.36 -8.65
N LYS A 312 -12.43 -39.16 -8.70
CA LYS A 312 -13.03 -37.84 -8.74
C LYS A 312 -13.13 -37.29 -7.32
N ARG A 313 -12.45 -36.17 -7.07
CA ARG A 313 -12.27 -35.53 -5.75
C ARG A 313 -12.98 -34.18 -5.69
N ASN A 314 -13.48 -33.79 -4.53
CA ASN A 314 -13.83 -32.39 -4.25
C ASN A 314 -12.54 -31.56 -4.07
N TRP A 315 -12.65 -30.25 -3.84
CA TRP A 315 -11.48 -29.37 -3.80
C TRP A 315 -10.52 -29.72 -2.65
N TRP A 316 -11.02 -29.89 -1.42
CA TRP A 316 -10.21 -30.26 -0.26
C TRP A 316 -9.53 -31.62 -0.45
N GLU A 317 -10.27 -32.62 -0.96
CA GLU A 317 -9.72 -33.94 -1.30
C GLU A 317 -8.63 -33.86 -2.38
N ALA A 318 -8.75 -32.92 -3.32
CA ALA A 318 -7.77 -32.69 -4.37
C ALA A 318 -6.51 -31.96 -3.86
N GLU A 319 -6.68 -31.02 -2.93
CA GLU A 319 -5.57 -30.35 -2.23
C GLU A 319 -4.76 -31.35 -1.40
N ASP A 320 -5.44 -32.13 -0.55
CA ASP A 320 -4.83 -33.19 0.25
C ASP A 320 -4.06 -34.19 -0.64
N LYS A 321 -4.64 -34.59 -1.78
CA LYS A 321 -3.96 -35.48 -2.73
C LYS A 321 -2.69 -34.89 -3.32
N CYS A 322 -2.66 -33.59 -3.60
CA CYS A 322 -1.42 -32.95 -4.08
C CYS A 322 -0.36 -32.90 -2.99
N LEU A 323 -0.76 -32.59 -1.75
CA LEU A 323 0.14 -32.56 -0.59
C LEU A 323 0.77 -33.93 -0.31
N ASP A 324 -0.01 -35.01 -0.38
CA ASP A 324 0.48 -36.40 -0.22
C ASP A 324 1.57 -36.78 -1.25
N GLU A 325 1.56 -36.13 -2.41
CA GLU A 325 2.53 -36.35 -3.50
C GLU A 325 3.70 -35.36 -3.45
N ASN A 326 3.89 -34.64 -2.33
CA ASN A 326 4.85 -33.55 -2.17
C ASN A 326 4.71 -32.48 -3.27
N SER A 327 3.47 -32.14 -3.60
CA SER A 327 3.10 -31.17 -4.62
C SER A 327 1.99 -30.23 -4.11
N VAL A 328 1.56 -29.28 -4.93
CA VAL A 328 0.44 -28.39 -4.60
C VAL A 328 -0.58 -28.36 -5.74
N LEU A 329 -1.80 -27.89 -5.49
CA LEU A 329 -2.76 -27.67 -6.57
C LEU A 329 -2.18 -26.69 -7.60
N ALA A 330 -2.36 -27.00 -8.87
CA ALA A 330 -1.74 -26.21 -9.94
C ALA A 330 -2.34 -24.80 -10.03
N GLY A 331 -1.47 -23.80 -10.08
CA GLY A 331 -1.79 -22.40 -10.34
C GLY A 331 -1.04 -21.91 -11.58
N PRO A 332 -1.36 -22.41 -12.80
CA PRO A 332 -0.65 -22.05 -14.01
C PRO A 332 -0.91 -20.58 -14.37
N THR A 333 0.14 -19.87 -14.78
CA THR A 333 -0.02 -18.53 -15.36
C THR A 333 -0.79 -18.62 -16.67
N THR A 334 -1.40 -17.50 -17.09
CA THR A 334 -2.14 -17.40 -18.36
C THR A 334 -1.33 -17.90 -19.56
N GLU A 335 -0.02 -17.66 -19.54
CA GLU A 335 0.93 -18.05 -20.59
C GLU A 335 1.10 -19.57 -20.71
N VAL A 336 1.09 -20.28 -19.58
CA VAL A 336 1.31 -21.74 -19.52
C VAL A 336 0.00 -22.52 -19.60
N ALA A 337 -1.12 -21.93 -19.18
CA ALA A 337 -2.42 -22.60 -19.08
C ALA A 337 -2.92 -23.17 -20.42
N VAL A 338 -2.67 -22.50 -21.55
CA VAL A 338 -3.08 -22.96 -22.89
C VAL A 338 -2.28 -24.19 -23.33
N ALA A 339 -0.96 -24.14 -23.17
CA ALA A 339 -0.06 -25.24 -23.52
C ALA A 339 -0.30 -26.46 -22.61
N LEU A 340 -0.52 -26.22 -21.33
CA LEU A 340 -0.86 -27.25 -20.34
C LEU A 340 -2.18 -27.93 -20.67
N ARG A 341 -3.24 -27.15 -20.92
CA ARG A 341 -4.56 -27.69 -21.30
C ARG A 341 -4.47 -28.58 -22.54
N LYS A 342 -3.78 -28.11 -23.59
CA LYS A 342 -3.60 -28.88 -24.83
C LYS A 342 -2.86 -30.19 -24.55
N ARG A 343 -1.75 -30.14 -23.81
CA ARG A 343 -0.97 -31.32 -23.46
C ARG A 343 -1.77 -32.35 -22.67
N ILE A 344 -2.59 -31.90 -21.72
CA ILE A 344 -3.45 -32.79 -20.93
C ILE A 344 -4.52 -33.42 -21.81
N LEU A 345 -5.22 -32.64 -22.64
CA LEU A 345 -6.23 -33.16 -23.56
C LEU A 345 -5.65 -34.20 -24.53
N ASP A 346 -4.46 -33.94 -25.07
CA ASP A 346 -3.76 -34.85 -25.99
C ASP A 346 -3.31 -36.15 -25.29
N THR A 347 -3.05 -36.12 -23.97
CA THR A 347 -2.51 -37.26 -23.21
C THR A 347 -3.59 -38.10 -22.53
N TYR A 348 -4.61 -37.45 -21.96
CA TYR A 348 -5.62 -38.08 -21.10
C TYR A 348 -7.04 -38.02 -21.68
N GLY A 349 -7.27 -37.33 -22.78
CA GLY A 349 -8.61 -37.15 -23.37
C GLY A 349 -9.47 -36.13 -22.62
N ASP A 350 -10.79 -36.21 -22.83
CA ASP A 350 -11.77 -35.29 -22.21
C ASP A 350 -11.95 -35.64 -20.72
N LEU A 351 -11.46 -34.77 -19.84
CA LEU A 351 -11.48 -34.99 -18.39
C LEU A 351 -12.56 -34.19 -17.66
N GLY A 352 -13.33 -33.34 -18.34
CA GLY A 352 -14.21 -32.39 -17.65
C GLY A 352 -13.44 -31.17 -17.13
N GLY A 353 -13.63 -30.85 -15.85
CA GLY A 353 -12.89 -29.79 -15.17
C GLY A 353 -11.82 -30.36 -14.23
N LEU A 354 -10.60 -29.81 -14.30
CA LEU A 354 -9.52 -30.03 -13.34
C LEU A 354 -9.52 -28.91 -12.29
N TRP A 355 -9.26 -29.25 -11.03
CA TRP A 355 -9.11 -28.26 -9.96
C TRP A 355 -7.79 -27.47 -10.09
N LEU A 356 -7.86 -26.16 -9.87
CA LEU A 356 -6.73 -25.24 -9.81
C LEU A 356 -6.75 -24.44 -8.49
N ASP A 357 -5.59 -23.96 -8.07
CA ASP A 357 -5.47 -22.93 -7.03
C ASP A 357 -5.68 -21.53 -7.64
N GLY A 358 -6.48 -20.70 -6.97
CA GLY A 358 -6.84 -19.37 -7.43
C GLY A 358 -6.92 -18.41 -6.25
N ILE A 359 -6.35 -17.21 -6.38
CA ILE A 359 -6.46 -16.16 -5.36
C ILE A 359 -7.16 -14.97 -5.99
N VAL A 360 -8.21 -14.47 -5.35
CA VAL A 360 -8.90 -13.25 -5.81
C VAL A 360 -7.94 -12.06 -5.65
N PRO A 361 -7.60 -11.34 -6.74
CA PRO A 361 -6.67 -10.22 -6.67
C PRO A 361 -7.19 -9.13 -5.72
N GLY A 362 -6.35 -8.74 -4.75
CA GLY A 362 -6.64 -7.64 -3.82
C GLY A 362 -7.41 -8.02 -2.55
N THR A 363 -7.84 -9.29 -2.39
CA THR A 363 -8.53 -9.74 -1.17
C THR A 363 -7.75 -10.78 -0.37
N GLY A 364 -6.81 -11.50 -1.00
CA GLY A 364 -6.09 -12.62 -0.38
C GLY A 364 -6.99 -13.84 -0.10
N ILE A 365 -8.20 -13.86 -0.65
CA ILE A 365 -9.16 -14.94 -0.50
C ILE A 365 -8.89 -15.98 -1.59
N HIS A 366 -8.66 -17.23 -1.20
CA HIS A 366 -8.59 -18.35 -2.13
C HIS A 366 -9.97 -18.56 -2.78
N THR A 367 -10.00 -18.63 -4.09
CA THR A 367 -11.18 -18.92 -4.91
C THR A 367 -10.93 -20.19 -5.69
N GLU A 368 -11.92 -21.07 -5.70
CA GLU A 368 -11.84 -22.32 -6.47
C GLU A 368 -11.93 -22.03 -7.97
N ILE A 369 -10.86 -22.35 -8.72
CA ILE A 369 -10.81 -22.22 -10.19
C ILE A 369 -10.79 -23.63 -10.80
N ARG A 370 -11.45 -23.81 -11.94
CA ARG A 370 -11.36 -25.04 -12.73
C ARG A 370 -10.77 -24.79 -14.11
N LEU A 371 -9.87 -25.68 -14.55
CA LEU A 371 -9.42 -25.76 -15.93
C LEU A 371 -10.33 -26.72 -16.70
N SER A 372 -11.08 -26.20 -17.67
CA SER A 372 -11.91 -27.02 -18.56
C SER A 372 -11.05 -27.75 -19.61
N VAL A 373 -11.12 -29.08 -19.63
CA VAL A 373 -10.38 -29.97 -20.54
C VAL A 373 -11.39 -30.78 -21.38
N ASN A 374 -12.31 -30.07 -22.04
CA ASN A 374 -13.35 -30.69 -22.88
C ASN A 374 -13.20 -30.33 -24.36
N ASN A 375 -13.73 -31.22 -25.22
CA ASN A 375 -13.83 -31.02 -26.67
C ASN A 375 -15.03 -30.15 -27.10
N THR A 376 -15.85 -29.65 -26.18
CA THR A 376 -17.16 -29.05 -26.49
C THR A 376 -17.27 -27.55 -26.20
N ASN A 377 -17.69 -26.79 -27.23
CA ASN A 377 -17.92 -25.33 -27.26
C ASN A 377 -19.10 -24.86 -26.39
N TRP A 378 -18.97 -24.89 -25.06
CA TRP A 378 -20.01 -24.36 -24.17
C TRP A 378 -19.66 -22.94 -23.67
N LEU A 379 -20.37 -21.94 -24.19
CA LEU A 379 -20.51 -20.60 -23.60
C LEU A 379 -21.96 -20.41 -23.16
N ARG A 380 -22.20 -20.29 -21.85
CA ARG A 380 -23.43 -19.70 -21.28
C ARG A 380 -23.07 -18.85 -20.07
N SER A 381 -23.42 -17.57 -20.08
CA SER A 381 -23.50 -16.73 -18.89
C SER A 381 -24.90 -16.89 -18.29
N HIS A 382 -25.03 -16.94 -16.96
CA HIS A 382 -26.32 -16.79 -16.26
C HIS A 382 -26.16 -15.74 -15.15
N HIS A 383 -27.18 -14.89 -15.00
CA HIS A 383 -27.32 -13.86 -13.98
C HIS A 383 -27.72 -14.45 -12.61
N TYR A 384 -27.35 -13.74 -11.53
CA TYR A 384 -27.51 -13.99 -10.09
C TYR A 384 -28.81 -14.68 -9.58
N PRO A 385 -28.72 -15.27 -8.36
CA PRO A 385 -29.45 -14.69 -7.23
C PRO A 385 -28.61 -14.53 -5.94
N SER A 386 -29.22 -13.85 -4.97
CA SER A 386 -28.65 -13.02 -3.91
C SER A 386 -28.60 -13.67 -2.52
N ASN A 387 -27.89 -14.79 -2.35
CA ASN A 387 -27.62 -15.41 -1.04
C ASN A 387 -26.22 -16.06 -1.07
N GLU A 388 -25.24 -15.44 -0.43
CA GLU A 388 -23.86 -15.94 -0.32
C GLU A 388 -23.74 -16.93 0.83
N PHE A 389 -23.40 -18.19 0.53
CA PHE A 389 -22.53 -19.02 1.39
C PHE A 389 -21.82 -20.17 0.64
N ASP A 390 -22.15 -20.51 -0.62
CA ASP A 390 -21.46 -21.58 -1.38
C ASP A 390 -21.40 -21.30 -2.90
N LEU A 391 -20.54 -20.38 -3.37
CA LEU A 391 -20.38 -20.10 -4.81
C LEU A 391 -18.90 -20.11 -5.23
N CYS A 392 -18.57 -20.96 -6.22
CA CYS A 392 -17.21 -21.20 -6.72
C CYS A 392 -17.04 -20.74 -8.20
N ARG A 393 -15.88 -20.18 -8.60
CA ARG A 393 -15.68 -19.43 -9.87
C ARG A 393 -14.84 -20.23 -10.91
N ALA A 394 -15.46 -20.86 -11.90
CA ALA A 394 -14.80 -21.62 -12.98
C ALA A 394 -14.36 -20.75 -14.16
N MET A 395 -13.15 -20.92 -14.70
CA MET A 395 -12.74 -20.29 -15.98
C MET A 395 -13.05 -21.22 -17.17
N ASN A 396 -13.72 -20.72 -18.21
CA ASN A 396 -14.06 -21.54 -19.38
C ASN A 396 -13.46 -20.93 -20.68
N ILE A 397 -12.59 -21.67 -21.36
CA ILE A 397 -11.92 -21.21 -22.60
C ILE A 397 -12.43 -22.04 -23.78
N ASN A 398 -13.06 -21.43 -24.79
CA ASN A 398 -13.39 -22.12 -26.06
C ASN A 398 -13.35 -21.27 -27.36
N GLN A 399 -13.45 -21.95 -28.50
CA GLN A 399 -12.56 -21.91 -29.67
C GLN A 399 -12.71 -20.74 -30.67
N GLN A 400 -13.75 -19.91 -30.61
CA GLN A 400 -13.84 -18.73 -31.49
C GLN A 400 -12.99 -17.55 -31.01
N PHE A 401 -12.61 -17.55 -29.72
CA PHE A 401 -11.76 -16.53 -29.10
C PHE A 401 -10.28 -16.61 -29.55
N ILE A 402 -9.91 -17.76 -30.12
CA ILE A 402 -8.58 -18.13 -30.60
C ILE A 402 -8.19 -17.36 -31.89
N ARG A 403 -9.07 -16.59 -32.52
CA ARG A 403 -8.75 -16.02 -33.85
C ARG A 403 -8.26 -14.57 -33.87
N ASN A 404 -8.57 -13.71 -32.89
CA ASN A 404 -8.43 -12.25 -33.08
C ASN A 404 -7.83 -11.45 -31.91
N TYR A 405 -6.64 -11.77 -31.37
CA TYR A 405 -5.89 -10.84 -30.48
C TYR A 405 -6.47 -10.67 -29.02
N PRO A 406 -5.73 -10.07 -28.06
CA PRO A 406 -4.78 -10.80 -27.20
C PRO A 406 -4.77 -10.27 -25.73
N ASN A 407 -5.83 -9.58 -25.28
CA ASN A 407 -5.92 -8.84 -24.01
C ASN A 407 -7.35 -8.92 -23.40
N ALA A 408 -8.01 -10.08 -23.45
CA ALA A 408 -9.40 -10.20 -22.99
C ALA A 408 -9.53 -11.47 -22.14
N SER A 409 -9.61 -11.39 -20.81
CA SER A 409 -10.66 -10.88 -19.91
C SER A 409 -11.69 -11.96 -19.56
N ASP A 410 -11.69 -12.27 -18.26
CA ASP A 410 -12.50 -13.23 -17.50
C ASP A 410 -13.75 -13.79 -18.19
N VAL A 411 -13.70 -15.07 -18.53
CA VAL A 411 -14.91 -15.88 -18.72
C VAL A 411 -15.06 -16.75 -17.48
N SER A 412 -15.78 -16.24 -16.48
CA SER A 412 -16.12 -17.00 -15.28
C SER A 412 -17.54 -17.58 -15.34
N GLN A 413 -17.68 -18.88 -15.03
CA GLN A 413 -18.95 -19.53 -14.74
C GLN A 413 -18.99 -19.93 -13.27
N LEU A 414 -20.10 -19.71 -12.58
CA LEU A 414 -20.24 -20.17 -11.18
C LEU A 414 -20.66 -21.64 -11.15
N HIS A 415 -20.00 -22.45 -10.32
CA HIS A 415 -20.34 -23.85 -10.06
C HIS A 415 -20.54 -24.10 -8.56
N TRP A 416 -21.30 -25.16 -8.24
CA TRP A 416 -21.53 -25.63 -6.87
C TRP A 416 -20.28 -26.35 -6.34
N CYS A 417 -19.86 -26.00 -5.13
CA CYS A 417 -18.59 -26.43 -4.51
C CYS A 417 -18.57 -27.93 -4.09
N THR A 418 -19.67 -28.67 -4.28
CA THR A 418 -19.79 -30.11 -4.00
C THR A 418 -19.48 -31.04 -5.19
N LYS A 419 -19.18 -30.48 -6.37
CA LYS A 419 -18.99 -31.28 -7.60
C LYS A 419 -17.60 -31.92 -7.63
N ARG A 420 -17.51 -33.24 -7.78
CA ARG A 420 -16.21 -33.95 -7.86
C ARG A 420 -15.56 -33.84 -9.25
N GLY A 421 -14.23 -33.79 -9.30
CA GLY A 421 -13.42 -33.59 -10.51
C GLY A 421 -12.04 -34.24 -10.44
N SER A 422 -11.31 -34.24 -11.55
CA SER A 422 -9.92 -34.74 -11.57
C SER A 422 -8.98 -33.69 -10.97
N THR A 423 -7.83 -34.14 -10.45
CA THR A 423 -6.88 -33.31 -9.71
C THR A 423 -5.67 -32.98 -10.58
N LEU A 424 -5.22 -31.73 -10.55
CA LEU A 424 -4.02 -31.28 -11.26
C LEU A 424 -3.05 -30.69 -10.23
N CYS A 425 -1.92 -31.35 -10.05
CA CYS A 425 -0.89 -30.90 -9.14
C CYS A 425 0.29 -30.29 -9.89
N GLU A 426 1.02 -29.40 -9.23
CA GLU A 426 2.26 -28.82 -9.71
C GLU A 426 3.40 -28.97 -8.70
N VAL A 427 4.63 -29.07 -9.22
CA VAL A 427 5.88 -29.01 -8.46
C VAL A 427 6.78 -27.97 -9.12
N SER A 428 7.39 -27.12 -8.31
CA SER A 428 8.39 -26.16 -8.80
C SER A 428 9.74 -26.87 -8.98
N LEU A 429 10.39 -26.69 -10.13
CA LEU A 429 11.74 -27.21 -10.41
C LEU A 429 12.84 -26.44 -9.69
#